data_AF-A0A9E5EHX0-F1
#
_entry.id   AF-A0A9E5EHX0-F1
#
_cell.length_a   1.000
_cell.length_b   1.000
_cell.length_c   1.000
_cell.angle_alpha   90.00
_cell.angle_beta   90.00
_cell.angle_gamma   90.00
#
_symmetry.space_group_name_H-M   'P 1'
#
loop_
_entity.id
_entity.type
_entity.pdbx_description
1 polymer ?
#
loop_
_entity_poly.entity_id
_entity_poly.type
_entity_poly.pdbx_seq_one_letter_code
_entity_poly.pdbx_strand_id
1 'polypeptide(L)'
;MSHPLVGIIMGSRSDWPTLRPAQTLLRKAGIQTEARVVSAHRTPLRLVAYARSARKRGLRLIIAAAGGAAHLPGMAAALTPLPVLGVPVASRSLRGLDSLLSMAQMPAGIPVATFPIGPKGAISAARFTIALLRQIP
;
A
#
# COMPACT_ATOMS: atom_id res chain seq x y z
N MET A 1 -15.37 19.54 0.57
CA MET A 1 -14.67 18.69 -0.42
C MET A 1 -14.35 17.36 0.24
N SER A 2 -14.60 16.21 -0.40
CA SER A 2 -14.40 14.91 0.26
C SER A 2 -12.90 14.58 0.38
N HIS A 3 -12.46 14.23 1.59
CA HIS A 3 -11.08 13.87 1.86
C HIS A 3 -10.79 12.42 1.43
N PRO A 4 -9.59 12.11 0.92
CA PRO A 4 -9.23 10.73 0.56
C PRO A 4 -9.28 9.83 1.80
N LEU A 5 -9.89 8.65 1.67
CA LEU A 5 -9.95 7.65 2.73
C LEU A 5 -8.80 6.64 2.64
N VAL A 6 -8.24 6.46 1.44
CA VAL A 6 -7.22 5.46 1.16
C VAL A 6 -5.98 6.12 0.57
N GLY A 7 -4.84 5.92 1.21
CA GLY A 7 -3.54 6.32 0.68
C GLY A 7 -2.95 5.23 -0.20
N ILE A 8 -2.65 5.52 -1.46
CA ILE A 8 -1.95 4.60 -2.37
C ILE A 8 -0.51 5.10 -2.54
N ILE A 9 0.46 4.35 -2.03
CA ILE A 9 1.88 4.72 -2.12
C ILE A 9 2.70 3.69 -2.88
N MET A 10 3.72 4.19 -3.58
CA MET A 10 4.61 3.36 -4.40
C MET A 10 6.04 3.85 -4.36
N GLY A 11 7.00 2.92 -4.45
CA GLY A 11 8.42 3.23 -4.40
C GLY A 11 8.93 3.98 -5.65
N SER A 12 8.28 3.76 -6.79
CA SER A 12 8.65 4.31 -8.09
C SER A 12 7.42 4.53 -8.99
N ARG A 13 7.53 5.43 -9.97
CA ARG A 13 6.51 5.58 -11.03
C ARG A 13 6.31 4.30 -11.84
N SER A 14 7.35 3.47 -11.95
CA SER A 14 7.30 2.15 -12.62
C SER A 14 6.36 1.16 -11.94
N ASP A 15 6.03 1.37 -10.67
CA ASP A 15 5.11 0.51 -9.92
C ASP A 15 3.64 0.88 -10.19
N TRP A 16 3.38 2.07 -10.77
CA TRP A 16 2.03 2.57 -10.98
C TRP A 16 1.13 1.66 -11.83
N PRO A 17 1.61 1.03 -12.92
CA PRO A 17 0.81 0.07 -13.68
C PRO A 17 0.27 -1.09 -12.82
N THR A 18 1.00 -1.50 -11.78
CA THR A 18 0.55 -2.52 -10.81
C THR A 18 -0.60 -2.01 -9.95
N LEU A 19 -0.54 -0.76 -9.48
CA LEU A 19 -1.51 -0.18 -8.53
C LEU A 19 -2.72 0.50 -9.17
N ARG A 20 -2.62 0.95 -10.42
CA ARG A 20 -3.72 1.62 -11.15
C ARG A 20 -5.05 0.85 -11.13
N PRO A 21 -5.08 -0.50 -11.21
CA PRO A 21 -6.31 -1.27 -11.05
C PRO A 21 -6.97 -1.09 -9.68
N ALA A 22 -6.20 -1.01 -8.60
CA ALA A 22 -6.73 -0.77 -7.26
C ALA A 22 -7.45 0.58 -7.19
N GLN A 23 -6.79 1.66 -7.64
CA GLN A 23 -7.38 2.99 -7.65
C GLN A 23 -8.68 3.03 -8.49
N THR A 24 -8.67 2.37 -9.65
CA THR A 24 -9.84 2.32 -10.54
C THR A 24 -11.01 1.62 -9.86
N LEU A 25 -10.77 0.51 -9.17
CA LEU A 25 -11.81 -0.24 -8.48
C LEU A 25 -12.36 0.53 -7.26
N LEU A 26 -11.48 1.14 -6.46
CA LEU A 26 -11.89 1.96 -5.32
C LEU A 26 -12.73 3.16 -5.75
N ARG A 27 -12.35 3.83 -6.85
CA ARG A 27 -13.13 4.94 -7.42
C ARG A 27 -14.52 4.47 -7.86
N LYS A 28 -14.63 3.31 -8.53
CA LYS A 28 -15.92 2.73 -8.91
C LYS A 28 -16.81 2.40 -7.71
N ALA A 29 -16.20 2.10 -6.56
CA ALA A 29 -16.91 1.87 -5.30
C ALA A 29 -17.22 3.16 -4.51
N GLY A 30 -16.93 4.35 -5.07
CA GLY A 30 -17.16 5.64 -4.41
C GLY A 30 -16.11 6.02 -3.36
N ILE A 31 -15.01 5.25 -3.24
CA ILE A 31 -13.97 5.48 -2.24
C ILE A 31 -12.91 6.43 -2.81
N GLN A 32 -12.76 7.59 -2.17
CA GLN A 32 -11.75 8.58 -2.54
C GLN A 32 -10.34 8.10 -2.14
N THR A 33 -9.39 8.29 -3.04
CA THR A 33 -8.00 7.84 -2.88
C THR A 33 -7.03 8.99 -3.18
N GLU A 34 -5.86 8.96 -2.57
CA GLU A 34 -4.70 9.71 -3.06
C GLU A 34 -3.63 8.74 -3.55
N ALA A 35 -2.83 9.14 -4.55
CA ALA A 35 -1.72 8.35 -5.06
C ALA A 35 -0.42 9.15 -4.99
N ARG A 36 0.64 8.60 -4.38
CA ARG A 36 1.93 9.28 -4.18
C ARG A 36 3.12 8.37 -4.44
N VAL A 37 4.19 8.92 -5.02
CA VAL A 37 5.50 8.26 -5.06
C VAL A 37 6.25 8.57 -3.76
N VAL A 38 6.46 7.53 -2.96
CA VAL A 38 7.11 7.56 -1.65
C VAL A 38 8.08 6.38 -1.60
N SER A 39 9.37 6.66 -1.80
CA SER A 39 10.40 5.62 -1.78
C SER A 39 10.98 5.45 -0.38
N ALA A 40 10.92 4.23 0.15
CA ALA A 40 11.57 3.87 1.41
C ALA A 40 13.08 4.07 1.38
N HIS A 41 13.73 3.70 0.27
CA HIS A 41 15.18 3.77 0.13
C HIS A 41 15.68 5.14 -0.30
N ARG A 42 14.97 5.82 -1.22
CA ARG A 42 15.44 7.08 -1.82
C ARG A 42 14.92 8.34 -1.14
N THR A 43 13.78 8.24 -0.45
CA THR A 43 13.13 9.38 0.23
C THR A 43 12.60 8.97 1.60
N PRO A 44 13.42 8.41 2.51
CA PRO A 44 12.94 7.85 3.79
C PRO A 44 12.21 8.88 4.65
N LEU A 45 12.68 10.14 4.70
CA LEU A 45 12.00 11.20 5.47
C LEU A 45 10.61 11.55 4.92
N ARG A 46 10.41 11.43 3.59
CA ARG A 46 9.08 11.58 2.98
C ARG A 46 8.15 10.45 3.42
N LEU A 47 8.66 9.22 3.54
CA LEU A 47 7.88 8.10 4.07
C LEU A 47 7.48 8.34 5.52
N VAL A 48 8.42 8.79 6.37
CA VAL A 48 8.14 9.15 7.76
C VAL A 48 7.06 10.20 7.87
N ALA A 49 7.20 11.30 7.13
CA ALA A 49 6.21 12.37 7.12
C ALA A 49 4.84 11.89 6.60
N TYR A 50 4.82 11.08 5.54
CA TYR A 50 3.59 10.56 4.94
C TYR A 50 2.82 9.65 5.91
N ALA A 51 3.51 8.66 6.50
CA ALA A 51 2.89 7.65 7.36
C ALA A 51 2.43 8.26 8.69
N ARG A 52 3.26 9.07 9.37
CA ARG A 52 2.91 9.69 10.66
C ARG A 52 1.75 10.69 10.55
N SER A 53 1.62 11.37 9.41
CA SER A 53 0.51 12.31 9.19
C SER A 53 -0.78 11.64 8.68
N ALA A 54 -0.70 10.40 8.19
CA ALA A 54 -1.80 9.73 7.47
C ALA A 54 -3.14 9.76 8.23
N ARG A 55 -3.13 9.34 9.50
CA ARG A 55 -4.35 9.31 10.32
C ARG A 55 -4.92 10.71 10.54
N LYS A 56 -4.07 11.71 10.81
CA LYS A 56 -4.49 13.10 11.01
C LYS A 56 -5.09 13.72 9.76
N ARG A 57 -4.66 13.27 8.57
CA ARG A 57 -5.23 13.68 7.27
C ARG A 57 -6.57 13.01 6.93
N GLY A 58 -7.07 12.10 7.78
CA GLY A 58 -8.32 11.39 7.56
C GLY A 58 -8.18 10.06 6.82
N LEU A 59 -6.96 9.61 6.51
CA LEU A 59 -6.77 8.29 5.91
C LEU A 59 -7.22 7.19 6.89
N ARG A 60 -7.87 6.17 6.35
CA ARG A 60 -8.34 4.98 7.08
C ARG A 60 -7.40 3.80 6.91
N LEU A 61 -6.68 3.72 5.79
CA LEU A 61 -5.67 2.71 5.51
C LEU A 61 -4.72 3.15 4.39
N ILE A 62 -3.64 2.39 4.23
CA ILE A 62 -2.63 2.61 3.19
C ILE A 62 -2.49 1.34 2.34
N ILE A 63 -2.54 1.47 1.02
CA ILE A 63 -2.12 0.43 0.06
C ILE A 63 -0.72 0.82 -0.44
N ALA A 64 0.25 -0.05 -0.22
CA ALA A 64 1.65 0.20 -0.55
C ALA A 64 2.20 -0.87 -1.49
N ALA A 65 2.83 -0.47 -2.60
CA ALA A 65 3.52 -1.38 -3.52
C ALA A 65 5.01 -1.09 -3.63
N ALA A 66 5.81 -2.16 -3.67
CA ALA A 66 7.24 -2.14 -3.94
C ALA A 66 7.68 -3.50 -4.50
N GLY A 67 8.82 -3.50 -5.21
CA GLY A 67 9.45 -4.71 -5.75
C GLY A 67 10.88 -4.90 -5.24
N GLY A 68 11.42 -6.11 -5.38
CA GLY A 68 12.74 -6.48 -4.86
C GLY A 68 12.74 -6.59 -3.33
N ALA A 69 13.69 -5.93 -2.68
CA ALA A 69 13.69 -5.72 -1.23
C ALA A 69 12.62 -4.69 -0.84
N ALA A 70 11.36 -5.13 -0.76
CA ALA A 70 10.16 -4.31 -0.77
C ALA A 70 9.81 -3.69 0.60
N HIS A 71 10.68 -2.83 1.14
CA HIS A 71 10.55 -2.30 2.52
C HIS A 71 9.43 -1.26 2.72
N LEU A 72 8.82 -0.73 1.65
CA LEU A 72 7.85 0.36 1.76
C LEU A 72 6.64 0.02 2.66
N PRO A 73 5.96 -1.13 2.51
CA PRO A 73 4.79 -1.43 3.34
C PRO A 73 5.15 -1.67 4.80
N GLY A 74 6.23 -2.42 5.07
CA GLY A 74 6.69 -2.69 6.44
C GLY A 74 7.09 -1.42 7.19
N MET A 75 7.86 -0.54 6.55
CA MET A 75 8.24 0.75 7.15
C MET A 75 7.04 1.67 7.33
N ALA A 76 6.09 1.70 6.39
CA ALA A 76 4.85 2.45 6.58
C ALA A 76 4.08 1.94 7.81
N ALA A 77 3.92 0.62 7.96
CA ALA A 77 3.24 -0.01 9.08
C ALA A 77 3.91 0.28 10.43
N ALA A 78 5.24 0.36 10.46
CA ALA A 78 5.99 0.74 11.66
C ALA A 78 5.76 2.20 12.11
N LEU A 79 5.24 3.06 11.23
CA LEU A 79 5.16 4.51 11.42
C LEU A 79 3.72 5.04 11.55
N THR A 80 2.72 4.16 11.48
CA THR A 80 1.30 4.54 11.59
C THR A 80 0.48 3.42 12.24
N PRO A 81 -0.54 3.76 13.04
CA PRO A 81 -1.49 2.76 13.55
C PRO A 81 -2.54 2.35 12.52
N LEU A 82 -2.54 2.94 11.31
CA LEU A 82 -3.47 2.56 10.25
C LEU A 82 -3.10 1.20 9.66
N PRO A 83 -4.08 0.38 9.24
CA PRO A 83 -3.81 -0.83 8.46
C PRO A 83 -3.00 -0.51 7.21
N VAL A 84 -1.95 -1.30 6.97
CA VAL A 84 -1.14 -1.23 5.75
C VAL A 84 -1.31 -2.52 4.94
N LEU A 85 -1.71 -2.35 3.69
CA LEU A 85 -1.98 -3.40 2.72
C LEU A 85 -0.81 -3.42 1.73
N GLY A 86 -0.05 -4.50 1.74
CA GLY A 86 1.13 -4.68 0.91
C GLY A 86 0.80 -5.37 -0.41
N VAL A 87 1.22 -4.77 -1.53
CA VAL A 87 1.11 -5.36 -2.88
C VAL A 87 2.52 -5.60 -3.44
N PRO A 88 3.01 -6.84 -3.45
CA PRO A 88 4.31 -7.18 -4.03
C PRO A 88 4.33 -6.91 -5.54
N VAL A 89 5.30 -6.12 -6.02
CA VAL A 89 5.51 -5.90 -7.45
C VAL A 89 6.39 -7.03 -8.00
N ALA A 90 6.08 -7.54 -9.20
CA ALA A 90 6.91 -8.56 -9.82
C ALA A 90 8.30 -8.01 -10.16
N SER A 91 9.33 -8.47 -9.44
CA SER A 91 10.74 -8.19 -9.75
C SER A 91 11.14 -8.86 -11.08
N ARG A 92 12.14 -8.33 -11.78
CA ARG A 92 12.70 -8.96 -13.00
C ARG A 92 13.31 -10.34 -12.73
N SER A 93 14.15 -10.45 -11.69
CA SER A 93 14.97 -11.65 -11.46
C SER A 93 14.20 -12.79 -10.79
N LEU A 94 13.38 -12.48 -9.78
CA LEU A 94 12.72 -13.48 -8.92
C LEU A 94 11.19 -13.48 -9.06
N ARG A 95 10.68 -12.82 -10.11
CA ARG A 95 9.24 -12.74 -10.43
C ARG A 95 8.36 -12.30 -9.24
N GLY A 96 8.93 -11.54 -8.28
CA GLY A 96 8.23 -11.02 -7.12
C GLY A 96 8.29 -11.91 -5.87
N LEU A 97 9.01 -13.05 -5.88
CA LEU A 97 9.20 -13.86 -4.67
C LEU A 97 9.97 -13.08 -3.59
N ASP A 98 11.01 -12.35 -3.99
CA ASP A 98 11.73 -11.39 -3.15
C ASP A 98 10.82 -10.34 -2.53
N SER A 99 9.91 -9.81 -3.35
CA SER A 99 8.97 -8.75 -3.02
C SER A 99 7.90 -9.26 -2.07
N LEU A 100 7.46 -10.51 -2.25
CA LEU A 100 6.50 -11.18 -1.41
C LEU A 100 7.09 -11.48 -0.04
N LEU A 101 8.25 -12.14 0.02
CA LEU A 101 8.86 -12.56 1.29
C LEU A 101 9.31 -11.36 2.12
N SER A 102 9.90 -10.33 1.51
CA SER A 102 10.30 -9.11 2.21
C SER A 102 9.12 -8.27 2.75
N MET A 103 7.89 -8.59 2.33
CA MET A 103 6.68 -7.88 2.73
C MET A 103 5.81 -8.71 3.68
N ALA A 104 5.70 -10.02 3.45
CA ALA A 104 4.85 -10.92 4.23
C ALA A 104 5.47 -11.34 5.56
N GLN A 105 6.80 -11.49 5.62
CA GLN A 105 7.51 -12.03 6.78
C GLN A 105 7.83 -10.95 7.83
N MET A 106 6.84 -10.12 8.16
CA MET A 106 6.98 -9.12 9.22
C MET A 106 7.09 -9.82 10.60
N PRO A 107 7.91 -9.30 11.52
CA PRO A 107 7.93 -9.78 12.90
C PRO A 107 6.62 -9.46 13.61
N ALA A 108 6.37 -10.16 14.72
CA ALA A 108 5.22 -9.90 15.58
C ALA A 108 5.21 -8.42 16.05
N GLY A 109 4.02 -7.81 16.05
CA GLY A 109 3.79 -6.44 16.50
C GLY A 109 3.63 -5.40 15.40
N ILE A 110 4.19 -5.61 14.20
CA ILE A 110 4.08 -4.67 13.06
C ILE A 110 3.49 -5.37 11.84
N PRO A 111 2.15 -5.55 11.76
CA PRO A 111 1.53 -6.34 10.71
C PRO A 111 1.46 -5.59 9.35
N VAL A 112 1.64 -6.35 8.27
CA VAL A 112 1.31 -5.93 6.90
C VAL A 112 0.38 -6.97 6.28
N ALA A 113 -0.80 -6.56 5.84
CA ALA A 113 -1.71 -7.42 5.11
C ALA A 113 -1.20 -7.58 3.67
N THR A 114 -0.54 -8.71 3.38
CA THR A 114 0.13 -8.92 2.09
C THR A 114 -0.76 -9.66 1.09
N PHE A 115 -0.81 -9.16 -0.14
CA PHE A 115 -1.65 -9.67 -1.22
C PHE A 115 -0.83 -10.39 -2.30
N PRO A 116 -1.48 -11.06 -3.29
CA PRO A 116 -0.76 -11.71 -4.39
C PRO A 116 0.19 -10.78 -5.14
N ILE A 117 1.17 -11.34 -5.83
CA ILE A 117 2.12 -10.56 -6.63
C ILE A 117 1.41 -9.90 -7.83
N GLY A 118 1.75 -8.64 -8.10
CA GLY A 118 1.38 -7.91 -9.32
C GLY A 118 -0.06 -7.35 -9.32
N PRO A 119 -0.61 -7.05 -10.52
CA PRO A 119 -1.90 -6.37 -10.65
C PRO A 119 -3.08 -7.10 -9.99
N LYS A 120 -3.03 -8.44 -9.94
CA LYS A 120 -4.04 -9.24 -9.23
C LYS A 120 -4.03 -8.92 -7.73
N GLY A 121 -2.85 -8.71 -7.14
CA GLY A 121 -2.69 -8.26 -5.76
C GLY A 121 -3.33 -6.90 -5.50
N ALA A 122 -3.10 -5.95 -6.39
CA ALA A 122 -3.71 -4.62 -6.29
C ALA A 122 -5.26 -4.68 -6.33
N ILE A 123 -5.82 -5.52 -7.20
CA ILE A 123 -7.27 -5.76 -7.26
C ILE A 123 -7.77 -6.38 -5.95
N SER A 124 -7.08 -7.40 -5.41
CA SER A 124 -7.44 -8.03 -4.15
C SER A 124 -7.36 -7.06 -2.97
N ALA A 125 -6.31 -6.23 -2.90
CA ALA A 125 -6.17 -5.20 -1.88
C ALA A 125 -7.31 -4.17 -1.93
N ALA A 126 -7.73 -3.76 -3.13
CA ALA A 126 -8.88 -2.88 -3.29
C ALA A 126 -10.21 -3.56 -2.90
N ARG A 127 -10.42 -4.84 -3.24
CA ARG A 127 -11.61 -5.59 -2.80
C ARG A 127 -11.66 -5.74 -1.28
N PHE A 128 -10.53 -6.09 -0.67
CA PHE A 128 -10.41 -6.17 0.77
C PHE A 128 -10.69 -4.81 1.42
N THR A 129 -10.17 -3.72 0.87
CA THR A 129 -10.45 -2.35 1.31
C THR A 129 -11.95 -2.02 1.26
N ILE A 130 -12.63 -2.36 0.16
CA ILE A 130 -14.08 -2.14 0.02
C ILE A 130 -14.84 -2.93 1.09
N ALA A 131 -14.49 -4.20 1.30
CA ALA A 131 -15.12 -5.04 2.31
C ALA A 131 -14.89 -4.49 3.72
N LEU A 132 -13.66 -4.05 4.04
CA LEU A 132 -13.28 -3.51 5.34
C LEU A 132 -14.03 -2.20 5.63
N LEU A 133 -14.04 -1.25 4.69
CA LEU A 133 -14.68 0.05 4.92
C LEU A 133 -16.20 -0.01 4.97
N ARG A 134 -16.84 -1.03 4.40
CA ARG A 134 -18.30 -1.23 4.47
C ARG A 134 -18.76 -1.90 5.77
N GLN A 135 -17.86 -2.54 6.50
CA GLN A 135 -18.16 -3.19 7.78
C GLN A 135 -17.99 -2.25 8.97
N ILE A 136 -17.39 -1.08 8.76
CA ILE A 136 -17.21 -0.06 9.79
C ILE A 136 -18.43 0.87 9.70
N PRO A 137 -19.26 0.98 10.76
CA PRO A 137 -20.43 1.84 10.78
C PRO A 137 -20.08 3.33 10.57
#